data_AF-A0A925ZGQ2-F1
#
_entry.id   AF-A0A925ZGQ2-F1
#
_cell.length_a   1.000
_cell.length_b   1.000
_cell.length_c   1.000
_cell.angle_alpha   90.00
_cell.angle_beta   90.00
_cell.angle_gamma   90.00
#
_symmetry.space_group_name_H-M   'P 1'
#
loop_
_entity.id
_entity.type
_entity.pdbx_description
1 polymer ?
#
loop_
_entity_poly.entity_id
_entity_poly.type
_entity_poly.pdbx_seq_one_letter_code
_entity_poly.pdbx_strand_id
1 'polypeptide(L)'
;MARGLELVEAEIEKALLVVVNEDESEDEIVENELEGLCEAAGVEPLATIRQRLDRPYKGTYVGTGKVEEIRDLAKEINADLVLIDGEVSGMQQRNLEKAFELKVIDRTQLILDIFARRARTKEGMLQVELAQLTYMMPKLMSVYTKFERQKGGIGMRGPGETKLES
;
A
#
# COMPACT_ATOMS: atom_id res chain seq x y z
N MET A 1 -20.65 -9.87 -37.15
CA MET A 1 -21.21 -8.65 -36.53
C MET A 1 -20.68 -8.62 -35.09
N ALA A 2 -19.53 -7.98 -34.88
CA ALA A 2 -18.88 -7.93 -33.57
C ALA A 2 -19.72 -7.07 -32.62
N ARG A 3 -20.09 -7.65 -31.46
CA ARG A 3 -20.67 -6.90 -30.34
C ARG A 3 -19.68 -5.82 -29.94
N GLY A 4 -20.16 -4.58 -29.86
CA GLY A 4 -19.38 -3.43 -29.42
C GLY A 4 -18.72 -3.70 -28.08
N LEU A 5 -17.40 -3.50 -28.03
CA LEU A 5 -16.70 -3.24 -26.78
C LEU A 5 -17.11 -1.82 -26.38
N GLU A 6 -18.07 -1.71 -25.45
CA GLU A 6 -18.21 -0.50 -24.66
C GLU A 6 -16.86 -0.29 -23.96
N LEU A 7 -16.21 0.83 -24.30
CA LEU A 7 -15.07 1.33 -23.54
C LEU A 7 -15.62 1.69 -22.16
N VAL A 8 -15.45 0.78 -21.20
CA VAL A 8 -15.62 1.11 -19.78
C VAL A 8 -14.53 2.13 -19.49
N GLU A 9 -14.89 3.41 -19.34
CA GLU A 9 -13.98 4.41 -18.82
C GLU A 9 -13.47 3.91 -17.47
N ALA A 10 -12.15 3.79 -17.33
CA ALA A 10 -11.57 3.41 -16.06
C ALA A 10 -11.89 4.53 -15.06
N GLU A 11 -12.68 4.20 -14.06
CA GLU A 11 -13.04 5.12 -12.97
C GLU A 11 -11.75 5.59 -12.28
N ILE A 12 -11.59 6.90 -12.10
CA ILE A 12 -10.43 7.48 -11.42
C ILE A 12 -10.54 7.10 -9.94
N GLU A 13 -9.57 6.34 -9.43
CA GLU A 13 -9.51 6.00 -8.01
C GLU A 13 -9.26 7.27 -7.18
N LYS A 14 -10.01 7.43 -6.08
CA LYS A 14 -9.89 8.54 -5.14
C LYS A 14 -9.11 8.14 -3.91
N ALA A 15 -8.14 8.96 -3.51
CA ALA A 15 -7.22 8.68 -2.42
C ALA A 15 -7.35 9.65 -1.25
N LEU A 16 -7.35 9.10 -0.04
CA LEU A 16 -6.96 9.83 1.17
C LEU A 16 -5.44 9.69 1.35
N LEU A 17 -4.74 10.82 1.39
CA LEU A 17 -3.29 10.86 1.61
C LEU A 17 -2.97 10.85 3.10
N VAL A 18 -1.97 10.07 3.50
CA VAL A 18 -1.46 10.03 4.89
C VAL A 18 0.03 10.32 4.87
N VAL A 19 0.39 11.56 5.22
CA VAL A 19 1.78 12.01 5.31
C VAL A 19 2.31 11.80 6.71
N VAL A 20 3.47 11.14 6.83
CA VAL A 20 4.14 10.87 8.10
C VAL A 20 5.58 11.37 8.06
N ASN A 21 5.84 12.45 8.78
CA ASN A 21 7.13 13.13 8.82
C ASN A 21 7.37 13.79 10.20
N GLU A 22 8.62 14.11 10.50
CA GLU A 22 9.00 14.74 11.78
C GLU A 22 8.92 16.27 11.74
N ASP A 23 9.20 16.87 10.59
CA ASP A 23 9.38 18.31 10.41
C ASP A 23 8.16 18.96 9.74
N GLU A 24 7.57 19.93 10.43
CA GLU A 24 6.42 20.69 9.92
C GLU A 24 6.76 21.61 8.76
N SER A 25 8.00 22.08 8.68
CA SER A 25 8.43 22.94 7.59
C SER A 25 8.48 22.22 6.23
N GLU A 26 8.47 20.88 6.22
CA GLU A 26 8.50 20.06 5.01
C GLU A 26 7.11 19.65 4.50
N ASP A 27 6.06 19.88 5.28
CA ASP A 27 4.71 19.37 5.01
C ASP A 27 4.18 19.71 3.61
N GLU A 28 4.31 20.98 3.23
CA GLU A 28 3.81 21.47 1.94
C GLU A 28 4.60 20.85 0.79
N ILE A 29 5.92 20.67 0.96
CA ILE A 29 6.79 20.08 -0.06
C ILE A 29 6.43 18.61 -0.26
N VAL A 30 6.29 17.87 0.83
CA VAL A 30 6.00 16.43 0.81
C VAL A 30 4.59 16.15 0.28
N GLU A 31 3.59 16.94 0.69
CA GLU A 31 2.23 16.81 0.17
C GLU A 31 2.17 17.10 -1.34
N ASN A 32 2.77 18.21 -1.80
CA ASN A 32 2.80 18.54 -3.23
C ASN A 32 3.52 17.47 -4.06
N GLU A 33 4.58 16.87 -3.52
CA GLU A 33 5.27 15.74 -4.17
C GLU A 33 4.33 14.54 -4.32
N LEU A 34 3.64 14.17 -3.24
CA LEU A 34 2.75 13.01 -3.21
C LEU A 34 1.53 13.20 -4.13
N GLU A 35 0.96 14.40 -4.17
CA GLU A 35 -0.08 14.77 -5.13
C GLU A 35 0.41 14.64 -6.58
N GLY A 36 1.62 15.09 -6.88
CA GLY A 36 2.23 14.92 -8.19
C GLY A 36 2.43 13.45 -8.59
N LEU A 37 2.73 12.57 -7.62
CA LEU A 37 2.76 11.12 -7.85
C LEU A 37 1.36 10.56 -8.12
N CYS A 38 0.33 11.02 -7.38
CA CYS A 38 -1.06 10.65 -7.63
C CYS A 38 -1.49 11.04 -9.05
N GLU A 39 -1.19 12.26 -9.50
CA GLU A 39 -1.49 12.72 -10.86
C GLU A 39 -0.79 11.82 -11.91
N ALA A 40 0.50 11.54 -11.71
CA ALA A 40 1.25 10.64 -12.59
C ALA A 40 0.69 9.20 -12.62
N ALA A 41 0.03 8.79 -11.54
CA ALA A 41 -0.65 7.51 -11.39
C ALA A 41 -2.15 7.57 -11.70
N GLY A 42 -2.70 8.69 -12.19
CA GLY A 42 -4.14 8.84 -12.48
C GLY A 42 -5.02 8.51 -11.28
N VAL A 43 -4.62 8.96 -10.09
CA VAL A 43 -5.35 8.86 -8.82
C VAL A 43 -5.71 10.28 -8.39
N GLU A 44 -6.94 10.49 -7.94
CA GLU A 44 -7.43 11.80 -7.46
C GLU A 44 -7.20 11.92 -5.94
N PRO A 45 -6.32 12.80 -5.47
CA PRO A 45 -6.18 13.06 -4.04
C PRO A 45 -7.37 13.91 -3.54
N LEU A 46 -8.11 13.41 -2.55
CA LEU A 46 -9.28 14.10 -2.00
C LEU A 46 -8.95 14.97 -0.77
N ALA A 47 -8.03 14.48 0.06
CA ALA A 47 -7.62 15.13 1.30
C ALA A 47 -6.28 14.56 1.77
N THR A 48 -5.64 15.28 2.68
CA THR A 48 -4.39 14.85 3.32
C THR A 48 -4.51 14.90 4.84
N ILE A 49 -4.17 13.78 5.47
CA ILE A 49 -3.94 13.69 6.91
C ILE A 49 -2.43 13.72 7.15
N ARG A 50 -2.01 14.61 8.06
CA ARG A 50 -0.62 14.65 8.53
C ARG A 50 -0.48 14.02 9.89
N GLN A 51 0.62 13.32 10.12
CA GLN A 51 0.94 12.69 11.39
C GLN A 51 2.44 12.84 11.71
N ARG A 52 2.73 13.50 12.84
CA ARG A 52 4.09 13.63 13.36
C ARG A 52 4.54 12.36 14.05
N LEU A 53 5.59 11.70 13.55
CA LEU A 53 6.21 10.53 14.17
C LEU A 53 7.69 10.46 13.84
N ASP A 54 8.53 10.24 14.86
CA ASP A 54 9.95 9.84 14.69
C ASP A 54 10.05 8.47 14.01
N ARG A 55 9.18 7.53 14.40
CA ARG A 55 9.16 6.18 13.81
C ARG A 55 7.75 5.63 13.64
N PRO A 56 7.47 4.94 12.51
CA PRO A 56 6.21 4.25 12.32
C PRO A 56 5.95 3.16 13.36
N TYR A 57 4.69 2.97 13.73
CA TYR A 57 4.26 1.88 14.60
C TYR A 57 4.34 0.53 13.86
N LYS A 58 4.92 -0.47 14.52
CA LYS A 58 5.07 -1.83 13.95
C LYS A 58 3.76 -2.49 13.51
N GLY A 59 2.65 -2.14 14.17
CA GLY A 59 1.34 -2.75 13.92
C GLY A 59 0.59 -2.15 12.73
N THR A 60 0.46 -0.83 12.69
CA THR A 60 -0.46 -0.12 11.78
C THR A 60 0.19 1.12 11.14
N TYR A 61 1.51 1.27 11.20
CA TYR A 61 2.26 2.43 10.71
C TYR A 61 2.01 3.72 11.53
N VAL A 62 0.76 4.03 11.87
CA VAL A 62 0.33 5.10 12.78
C VAL A 62 -0.34 4.52 14.04
N GLY A 63 -0.55 5.36 15.06
CA GLY A 63 -1.20 4.97 16.31
C GLY A 63 -2.70 4.67 16.15
N THR A 64 -3.29 3.91 17.08
CA THR A 64 -4.69 3.44 16.97
C THR A 64 -5.73 4.55 16.88
N GLY A 65 -5.56 5.64 17.64
CA GLY A 65 -6.47 6.80 17.53
C GLY A 65 -6.41 7.44 16.14
N LYS A 66 -5.22 7.48 15.53
CA LYS A 66 -5.03 8.01 14.17
C LYS A 66 -5.62 7.07 13.12
N VAL A 67 -5.57 5.75 13.34
CA VAL A 67 -6.24 4.77 12.48
C VAL A 67 -7.76 5.02 12.46
N GLU A 68 -8.38 5.29 13.60
CA GLU A 68 -9.81 5.60 13.66
C GLU A 68 -10.13 6.91 12.92
N GLU A 69 -9.34 7.96 13.14
CA GLU A 69 -9.47 9.25 12.45
C GLU A 69 -9.36 9.09 10.91
N ILE A 70 -8.36 8.36 10.42
CA ILE A 70 -8.15 8.11 8.99
C ILE A 70 -9.34 7.32 8.41
N ARG A 71 -9.80 6.27 9.12
CA ARG A 71 -10.95 5.46 8.68
C ARG A 71 -12.20 6.33 8.52
N ASP A 72 -12.49 7.14 9.52
CA ASP A 72 -13.73 7.90 9.58
C ASP A 72 -13.72 9.00 8.50
N LEU A 73 -12.58 9.67 8.30
CA LEU A 73 -12.43 10.63 7.20
C LEU A 73 -12.52 9.96 5.83
N ALA A 74 -11.85 8.82 5.62
CA ALA A 74 -11.91 8.09 4.35
C ALA A 74 -13.35 7.72 3.96
N LYS A 75 -14.16 7.33 4.95
CA LYS A 75 -15.59 7.06 4.78
C LYS A 75 -16.40 8.32 4.49
N GLU A 76 -16.11 9.42 5.18
CA GLU A 76 -16.79 10.72 4.98
C GLU A 76 -16.59 11.25 3.56
N ILE A 77 -15.35 11.20 3.06
CA ILE A 77 -15.00 11.73 1.74
C ILE A 77 -15.21 10.72 0.60
N ASN A 78 -15.64 9.50 0.91
CA ASN A 78 -15.79 8.39 -0.05
C ASN A 78 -14.50 8.11 -0.84
N ALA A 79 -13.38 7.95 -0.14
CA ALA A 79 -12.13 7.52 -0.75
C ALA A 79 -12.20 6.03 -1.12
N ASP A 80 -11.64 5.67 -2.27
CA ASP A 80 -11.51 4.27 -2.74
C ASP A 80 -10.29 3.58 -2.11
N LEU A 81 -9.26 4.37 -1.79
CA LEU A 81 -8.01 3.91 -1.20
C LEU A 81 -7.42 4.90 -0.21
N VAL A 82 -6.53 4.38 0.64
CA VAL A 82 -5.65 5.19 1.48
C VAL A 82 -4.21 5.04 0.97
N LEU A 83 -3.56 6.16 0.65
CA LEU A 83 -2.16 6.21 0.23
C LEU A 83 -1.30 6.69 1.39
N ILE A 84 -0.37 5.84 1.83
CA ILE A 84 0.55 6.15 2.93
C ILE A 84 1.89 6.60 2.38
N ASP A 85 2.35 7.76 2.86
CA ASP A 85 3.61 8.35 2.48
C ASP A 85 4.80 7.70 3.20
N GLY A 86 5.15 6.49 2.76
CA GLY A 86 6.29 5.75 3.27
C GLY A 86 6.31 4.32 2.76
N GLU A 87 7.07 3.45 3.42
CA GLU A 87 7.10 2.01 3.11
C GLU A 87 6.37 1.21 4.18
N VAL A 88 5.31 0.52 3.79
CA VAL A 88 4.42 -0.19 4.72
C VAL A 88 4.73 -1.68 4.64
N SER A 89 5.11 -2.30 5.75
CA SER A 89 5.31 -3.75 5.78
C SER A 89 4.02 -4.52 5.50
N GLY A 90 4.11 -5.76 5.01
CA GLY A 90 2.92 -6.58 4.74
C GLY A 90 2.06 -6.88 5.98
N MET A 91 2.60 -6.75 7.20
CA MET A 91 1.79 -6.81 8.42
C MET A 91 0.99 -5.52 8.63
N GLN A 92 1.65 -4.36 8.50
CA GLN A 92 1.00 -3.06 8.64
C GLN A 92 -0.10 -2.88 7.60
N GLN A 93 0.19 -3.19 6.33
CA GLN A 93 -0.77 -3.06 5.23
C GLN A 93 -2.05 -3.84 5.53
N ARG A 94 -1.94 -5.12 5.90
CA ARG A 94 -3.11 -5.95 6.23
C ARG A 94 -3.91 -5.42 7.42
N ASN A 95 -3.23 -4.95 8.45
CA ASN A 95 -3.91 -4.41 9.62
C ASN A 95 -4.66 -3.12 9.28
N LEU A 96 -4.07 -2.28 8.43
CA LEU A 96 -4.67 -1.05 7.93
C LEU A 96 -5.84 -1.33 6.99
N GLU A 97 -5.69 -2.21 5.99
CA GLU A 97 -6.79 -2.62 5.10
C GLU A 97 -7.96 -3.20 5.90
N LYS A 98 -7.68 -4.00 6.93
CA LYS A 98 -8.73 -4.51 7.82
C LYS A 98 -9.41 -3.41 8.63
N ALA A 99 -8.67 -2.39 9.07
CA ALA A 99 -9.21 -1.30 9.87
C ALA A 99 -10.01 -0.31 9.03
N PHE A 100 -9.57 -0.04 7.80
CA PHE A 100 -10.17 0.92 6.88
C PHE A 100 -11.29 0.32 6.05
N GLU A 101 -11.25 -1.00 5.82
CA GLU A 101 -12.12 -1.70 4.85
C GLU A 101 -11.94 -1.17 3.41
N LEU A 102 -10.74 -0.64 3.13
CA LEU A 102 -10.33 -0.03 1.87
C LEU A 102 -8.98 -0.57 1.43
N LYS A 103 -8.65 -0.41 0.15
CA LYS A 103 -7.32 -0.67 -0.39
C LYS A 103 -6.31 0.26 0.27
N VAL A 104 -5.16 -0.27 0.67
CA VAL A 104 -4.05 0.54 1.18
C VAL A 104 -2.85 0.33 0.28
N ILE A 105 -2.33 1.43 -0.25
CA ILE A 105 -1.08 1.45 -1.01
C ILE A 105 -0.07 2.34 -0.31
N ASP A 106 1.20 2.09 -0.58
CA ASP A 106 2.29 2.90 -0.07
C ASP A 106 3.03 3.59 -1.22
N ARG A 107 3.95 4.51 -0.90
CA ARG A 107 4.67 5.30 -1.90
C ARG A 107 5.40 4.41 -2.92
N THR A 108 5.99 3.29 -2.47
CA THR A 108 6.71 2.36 -3.33
C THR A 108 5.77 1.69 -4.34
N GLN A 109 4.60 1.22 -3.91
CA GLN A 109 3.60 0.64 -4.83
C GLN A 109 3.15 1.67 -5.88
N LEU A 110 2.87 2.90 -5.46
CA LEU A 110 2.46 3.98 -6.37
C LEU A 110 3.52 4.24 -7.45
N ILE A 111 4.80 4.32 -7.06
CA ILE A 111 5.91 4.52 -8.00
C ILE A 111 6.02 3.36 -8.99
N LEU A 112 5.88 2.12 -8.52
CA LEU A 112 5.90 0.94 -9.39
C LEU A 112 4.73 0.95 -10.38
N ASP A 113 3.54 1.39 -9.96
CA ASP A 113 2.37 1.51 -10.83
C ASP A 113 2.58 2.59 -11.91
N ILE A 114 3.21 3.72 -11.56
CA ILE A 114 3.61 4.76 -12.52
C ILE A 114 4.60 4.18 -13.55
N PHE A 115 5.60 3.42 -13.10
CA PHE A 115 6.56 2.81 -14.01
C PHE A 115 5.93 1.75 -14.90
N ALA A 116 5.01 0.93 -14.39
CA ALA A 116 4.28 -0.04 -15.17
C ALA A 116 3.48 0.62 -16.30
N ARG A 117 2.84 1.76 -16.02
CA ARG A 117 2.12 2.55 -17.02
C ARG A 117 3.02 3.19 -18.08
N ARG A 118 4.28 3.48 -17.75
CA ARG A 118 5.25 4.17 -18.63
C ARG A 118 6.19 3.23 -19.38
N ALA A 119 6.40 2.00 -18.93
CA ALA A 119 7.27 1.05 -19.61
C ALA A 119 6.75 0.73 -21.02
N ARG A 120 7.63 0.85 -22.03
CA ARG A 120 7.32 0.58 -23.45
C ARG A 120 8.26 -0.41 -24.10
N THR A 121 9.48 -0.54 -23.60
CA THR A 121 10.47 -1.49 -24.10
C THR A 121 10.34 -2.83 -23.36
N LYS A 122 10.72 -3.94 -24.02
CA LYS A 122 10.72 -5.26 -23.40
C LYS A 122 11.57 -5.31 -22.13
N GLU A 123 12.76 -4.73 -22.20
CA GLU A 123 13.67 -4.64 -21.05
C GLU A 123 13.06 -3.83 -19.91
N GLY A 124 12.45 -2.67 -20.19
CA GLY A 124 11.81 -1.84 -19.18
C GLY A 124 10.61 -2.54 -18.53
N MET A 125 9.78 -3.24 -19.31
CA MET A 125 8.68 -4.03 -18.76
C MET A 125 9.17 -5.14 -17.82
N LEU A 126 10.23 -5.85 -18.22
CA LEU A 126 10.83 -6.90 -17.38
C LEU A 126 11.42 -6.35 -16.07
N GLN A 127 12.07 -5.17 -16.12
CA GLN A 127 12.61 -4.55 -14.92
C GLN A 127 11.52 -4.11 -13.95
N VAL A 128 10.41 -3.54 -14.46
CA VAL A 128 9.28 -3.16 -13.62
C VAL A 128 8.60 -4.40 -13.04
N GLU A 129 8.38 -5.44 -13.82
CA GLU A 129 7.80 -6.70 -13.34
C GLU A 129 8.66 -7.34 -12.26
N LEU A 130 9.99 -7.39 -12.46
CA LEU A 130 10.92 -7.85 -11.44
C LEU A 130 10.81 -7.02 -10.16
N ALA A 131 10.79 -5.69 -10.27
CA ALA A 131 10.66 -4.81 -9.11
C ALA A 131 9.33 -5.03 -8.36
N GLN A 132 8.21 -5.19 -9.09
CA GLN A 132 6.92 -5.53 -8.51
C GLN A 132 6.96 -6.87 -7.79
N LEU A 133 7.55 -7.91 -8.39
CA LEU A 133 7.70 -9.23 -7.77
C LEU A 133 8.55 -9.17 -6.50
N THR A 134 9.69 -8.49 -6.55
CA THR A 134 10.59 -8.32 -5.40
C THR A 134 9.91 -7.57 -4.26
N TYR A 135 9.13 -6.53 -4.57
CA TYR A 135 8.35 -5.77 -3.58
C TYR A 135 7.22 -6.61 -2.96
N MET A 136 6.48 -7.38 -3.77
CA MET A 136 5.36 -8.19 -3.29
C MET A 136 5.79 -9.41 -2.47
N MET A 137 6.92 -10.05 -2.81
CA MET A 137 7.41 -11.29 -2.20
C MET A 137 7.43 -11.26 -0.65
N PRO A 138 8.08 -10.29 0.04
CA PRO A 138 8.10 -10.24 1.50
C PRO A 138 6.70 -10.02 2.11
N LYS A 139 5.82 -9.31 1.40
CA LYS A 139 4.44 -9.05 1.86
C LYS A 139 3.58 -10.31 1.82
N LEU A 140 3.74 -11.14 0.78
CA LEU A 140 3.04 -12.42 0.62
C LEU A 140 3.52 -13.48 1.62
N MET A 141 4.82 -13.56 1.91
CA MET A 141 5.35 -14.50 2.90
C MET A 141 4.82 -14.24 4.32
N SER A 142 4.52 -12.97 4.64
CA SER A 142 3.85 -12.58 5.89
C SER A 142 2.41 -13.14 6.01
N VAL A 143 1.76 -13.43 4.88
CA VAL A 143 0.46 -14.11 4.82
C VAL A 143 0.65 -15.61 5.01
N TYR A 144 1.60 -16.21 4.29
CA TYR A 144 1.88 -17.65 4.35
C TYR A 144 2.26 -18.15 5.75
N THR A 145 3.17 -17.46 6.43
CA THR A 145 3.62 -17.83 7.79
C THR A 145 2.48 -17.85 8.82
N LYS A 146 1.45 -17.00 8.65
CA LYS A 146 0.26 -17.00 9.50
C LYS A 146 -0.64 -18.20 9.17
N PHE A 147 -0.81 -18.56 7.90
CA PHE A 147 -1.55 -19.74 7.48
C PHE A 147 -0.91 -21.05 7.97
N GLU A 148 0.42 -21.16 7.96
CA GLU A 148 1.10 -22.34 8.52
C GLU A 148 0.88 -22.47 10.02
N ARG A 149 0.95 -21.36 10.77
CA ARG A 149 0.64 -21.38 12.21
C ARG A 149 -0.81 -21.76 12.50
N GLN A 150 -1.75 -21.41 11.64
CA GLN A 150 -3.17 -21.78 11.77
C GLN A 150 -3.43 -23.24 11.38
N LYS A 151 -2.72 -23.79 10.38
CA LYS A 151 -2.78 -25.22 10.01
C LYS A 151 -2.00 -26.11 10.99
N GLY A 152 -0.94 -25.60 11.60
CA GLY A 152 -0.05 -26.31 12.53
C GLY A 152 -0.58 -26.50 13.95
N GLY A 153 -1.83 -26.08 14.24
CA GLY A 153 -2.48 -26.28 15.54
C GLY A 153 -2.90 -27.72 15.84
N ILE A 154 -2.84 -28.63 14.85
CA ILE A 154 -3.06 -30.06 15.03
C ILE A 154 -1.74 -30.79 14.74
N GLY A 155 -0.90 -30.91 15.77
CA GLY A 155 -0.02 -32.07 15.96
C GLY A 155 0.84 -32.56 14.80
N MET A 156 1.54 -31.68 14.05
CA MET A 156 2.62 -32.11 13.15
C MET A 156 3.86 -31.23 13.33
N ARG A 157 4.55 -31.43 14.45
CA ARG A 157 5.98 -31.14 14.55
C ARG A 157 6.73 -32.45 14.31
N GLY A 158 7.19 -32.66 13.08
CA GLY A 158 8.20 -33.67 12.80
C GLY A 158 9.56 -33.19 13.34
N PRO A 159 10.36 -34.04 14.01
CA PRO A 159 11.67 -33.65 14.51
C PRO A 159 12.64 -33.57 13.32
N GLY A 160 12.85 -32.39 12.73
CA GLY A 160 13.80 -32.30 11.62
C GLY A 160 14.05 -30.96 10.93
N GLU A 161 13.15 -29.98 10.99
CA GLU A 161 13.34 -28.75 10.19
C GLU A 161 13.74 -27.56 11.04
N THR A 162 15.06 -27.39 11.12
CA THR A 162 15.74 -26.20 11.59
C THR A 162 15.39 -25.01 10.69
N LYS A 163 15.06 -23.88 11.33
CA LYS A 163 14.85 -22.57 10.72
C LYS A 163 15.92 -22.25 9.66
N LEU A 164 15.47 -21.97 8.44
CA LEU A 164 16.21 -21.13 7.50
C LEU A 164 15.93 -19.66 7.88
N GLU A 165 16.79 -19.10 8.73
CA GLU A 165 16.95 -17.66 8.88
C GLU A 165 18.35 -17.30 8.36
N SER A 166 18.40 -16.60 7.23
CA SER A 166 19.45 -15.69 6.80
C SER A 166 18.79 -14.60 5.96
#